data_AF-A0A1G2KXT4-F1
#
_entry.id   AF-A0A1G2KXT4-F1
#
_cell.length_a   1.000
_cell.length_b   1.000
_cell.length_c   1.000
_cell.angle_alpha   90.00
_cell.angle_beta   90.00
_cell.angle_gamma   90.00
#
_symmetry.space_group_name_H-M   'P 1'
#
loop_
_entity.id
_entity.type
_entity.pdbx_description
1 polymer ?
#
loop_
_entity_poly.entity_id
_entity_poly.type
_entity_poly.pdbx_seq_one_letter_code
_entity_poly.pdbx_strand_id
1 'polypeptide(L)'
;MATALTTGSFSGMVQGMYESNIGDWTVRFLRVTAALYRVTGLLPAGEPLRTTLRKHANDVLAGCIAESHGVTHGSAGLESKIETLLGFITVAHTLPEVKQENFFVLEREYRASVAEWARELKTRAGREQQAVHATHQAPANHVPALAENPPQEPAREPASKGKAANERHRAILERLAQTPRVKVSDFYEIFQGISPKTIQRDLQELVSKNVIKKEGEKRWTIYMRGGNA
;
A
#
# COMPACT_ATOMS: atom_id res chain seq x y z
N MET A 1 -3.00 23.96 40.66
CA MET A 1 -2.06 24.23 39.55
C MET A 1 -2.37 23.24 38.43
N ALA A 2 -3.09 23.70 37.41
CA ALA A 2 -3.45 22.87 36.26
C ALA A 2 -2.34 22.99 35.21
N THR A 3 -1.69 21.87 34.90
CA THR A 3 -0.67 21.75 33.86
C THR A 3 -1.35 21.94 32.50
N ALA A 4 -1.10 23.09 31.88
CA ALA A 4 -1.49 23.36 30.51
C ALA A 4 -0.75 22.38 29.58
N LEU A 5 -1.50 21.47 28.96
CA LEU A 5 -1.03 20.68 27.82
C LEU A 5 -0.67 21.67 26.72
N THR A 6 0.63 21.79 26.44
CA THR A 6 1.17 22.60 25.36
C THR A 6 0.58 22.11 24.05
N THR A 7 -0.35 22.88 23.51
CA THR A 7 -0.88 22.73 22.15
C THR A 7 0.26 23.00 21.18
N GLY A 8 0.93 21.94 20.73
CA GLY A 8 1.76 22.02 19.53
C GLY A 8 0.90 22.57 18.40
N SER A 9 1.25 23.76 17.89
CA SER A 9 0.51 24.38 16.79
C SER A 9 0.41 23.39 15.63
N PHE A 10 -0.78 23.23 15.04
CA PHE A 10 -1.00 22.38 13.87
C PHE A 10 0.02 22.68 12.74
N SER A 11 0.45 23.94 12.64
CA SER A 11 1.52 24.35 11.73
C SER A 11 2.86 23.70 12.05
N GLY A 12 3.23 23.59 13.33
CA GLY A 12 4.47 22.94 13.76
C GLY A 12 4.43 21.42 13.59
N MET A 13 3.27 20.79 13.79
CA MET A 13 3.09 19.36 13.51
C MET A 13 3.22 19.06 12.01
N VAL A 14 2.61 19.88 11.16
CA VAL A 14 2.74 19.76 9.71
C VAL A 14 4.19 19.99 9.27
N GLN A 15 4.90 20.95 9.88
CA GLN A 15 6.31 21.20 9.61
C GLN A 15 7.19 19.99 9.92
N GLY A 16 6.99 19.34 11.08
CA GLY A 16 7.72 18.12 11.45
C GLY A 16 7.44 16.93 10.50
N MET A 17 6.26 16.88 9.87
CA MET A 17 5.97 15.86 8.86
C MET A 17 6.74 16.08 7.55
N TYR A 18 6.89 17.33 7.11
CA TYR A 18 7.74 17.66 5.96
C TYR A 18 9.21 17.26 6.21
N GLU A 19 9.70 17.51 7.43
CA GLU A 19 11.06 17.13 7.86
C GLU A 19 11.25 15.60 7.90
N SER A 20 10.17 14.84 8.08
CA SER A 20 10.17 13.36 8.14
C SER A 20 10.09 12.68 6.76
N ASN A 21 10.26 13.41 5.66
CA ASN A 21 10.17 12.91 4.28
C ASN A 21 8.80 12.26 3.93
N ILE A 22 7.73 12.69 4.60
CA ILE A 22 6.36 12.38 4.21
C ILE A 22 6.04 13.20 2.95
N GLY A 23 5.49 12.56 1.91
CA GLY A 23 5.23 13.23 0.64
C GLY A 23 4.30 14.44 0.78
N ASP A 24 4.58 15.51 0.03
CA ASP A 24 3.81 16.78 0.04
C ASP A 24 2.29 16.58 -0.08
N TRP A 25 1.87 15.58 -0.86
CA TRP A 25 0.47 15.23 -1.06
C TRP A 25 -0.17 14.59 0.19
N THR A 26 0.57 13.81 0.98
CA THR A 26 0.08 13.23 2.25
C THR A 26 -0.25 14.34 3.25
N VAL A 27 0.58 15.38 3.31
CA VAL A 27 0.32 16.56 4.15
C VAL A 27 -0.93 17.31 3.69
N ARG A 28 -1.16 17.42 2.38
CA ARG A 28 -2.41 18.01 1.86
C ARG A 28 -3.63 17.17 2.25
N PHE A 29 -3.57 15.85 2.13
CA PHE A 29 -4.63 14.95 2.58
C PHE A 29 -4.93 15.08 4.08
N LEU A 30 -3.90 15.28 4.92
CA LEU A 30 -4.08 15.57 6.34
C LEU A 30 -4.83 16.90 6.55
N ARG A 31 -4.47 17.97 5.81
CA ARG A 31 -5.13 19.28 5.92
C ARG A 31 -6.60 19.22 5.51
N VAL A 32 -6.91 18.57 4.37
CA VAL A 32 -8.32 18.45 3.93
C VAL A 32 -9.12 17.52 4.84
N THR A 33 -8.49 16.50 5.42
CA THR A 33 -9.13 15.67 6.46
C THR A 33 -9.45 16.52 7.70
N ALA A 34 -8.51 17.34 8.18
CA ALA A 34 -8.77 18.25 9.31
C ALA A 34 -9.89 19.26 8.99
N ALA A 35 -9.94 19.79 7.76
CA ALA A 35 -11.01 20.66 7.29
C ALA A 35 -12.37 19.93 7.29
N LEU A 36 -12.40 18.66 6.84
CA LEU A 36 -13.61 17.84 6.87
C LEU A 36 -14.17 17.68 8.28
N TYR A 37 -13.33 17.51 9.31
CA TYR A 37 -13.80 17.46 10.70
C TYR A 37 -14.47 18.75 11.15
N ARG A 38 -13.97 19.91 10.69
CA ARG A 38 -14.57 21.22 10.96
C ARG A 38 -15.91 21.39 10.25
N VAL A 39 -15.97 21.06 8.95
CA VAL A 39 -17.19 21.17 8.13
C VAL A 39 -18.28 20.22 8.61
N THR A 40 -17.95 18.96 8.87
CA THR A 40 -18.89 17.98 9.45
C THR A 40 -19.29 18.34 10.88
N GLY A 41 -18.55 19.25 11.54
CA GLY A 41 -18.93 19.88 12.80
C GLY A 41 -20.26 20.62 12.74
N LEU A 42 -20.65 21.10 11.55
CA LEU A 42 -21.88 21.84 11.29
C LEU A 42 -23.12 20.95 11.15
N LEU A 43 -22.92 19.65 10.88
CA LEU A 43 -24.02 18.67 10.87
C LEU A 43 -24.50 18.39 12.29
N PRO A 44 -25.80 18.10 12.50
CA PRO A 44 -26.33 17.70 13.80
C PRO A 44 -25.55 16.53 14.40
N ALA A 45 -25.41 16.50 15.73
CA ALA A 45 -24.58 15.49 16.40
C ALA A 45 -25.05 14.04 16.17
N GLY A 46 -26.36 13.83 16.01
CA GLY A 46 -26.97 12.51 15.74
C GLY A 46 -27.06 12.16 14.24
N GLU A 47 -26.58 13.01 13.35
CA GLU A 47 -26.66 12.79 11.91
C GLU A 47 -25.63 11.71 11.50
N PRO A 48 -26.05 10.59 10.88
CA PRO A 48 -25.14 9.49 10.54
C PRO A 48 -24.05 9.82 9.51
N LEU A 49 -24.34 10.68 8.52
CA LEU A 49 -23.41 11.11 7.48
C LEU A 49 -22.18 11.82 8.09
N ARG A 50 -22.33 12.54 9.21
CA ARG A 50 -21.23 13.16 9.97
C ARG A 50 -20.16 12.14 10.34
N THR A 51 -20.57 11.00 10.91
CA THR A 51 -19.64 9.93 11.32
C THR A 51 -19.11 9.16 10.13
N THR A 52 -19.94 8.97 9.11
CA THR A 52 -19.58 8.26 7.85
C THR A 52 -18.50 9.01 7.08
N LEU A 53 -18.67 10.32 6.89
CA LEU A 53 -17.69 11.21 6.24
C LEU A 53 -16.34 11.18 6.97
N ARG A 54 -16.36 11.30 8.30
CA ARG A 54 -15.12 11.29 9.11
C ARG A 54 -14.40 9.95 9.02
N LYS A 55 -15.13 8.84 9.06
CA LYS A 55 -14.56 7.50 8.89
C LYS A 55 -13.85 7.35 7.55
N HIS A 56 -14.51 7.73 6.45
CA HIS A 56 -13.91 7.60 5.12
C HIS A 56 -12.77 8.59 4.86
N ALA A 57 -12.83 9.79 5.45
CA ALA A 57 -11.70 10.70 5.45
C ALA A 57 -10.47 10.09 6.13
N ASN A 58 -10.66 9.42 7.28
CA ASN A 58 -9.59 8.69 7.95
C ASN A 58 -9.09 7.50 7.11
N ASP A 59 -9.97 6.77 6.41
CA ASP A 59 -9.59 5.65 5.54
C ASP A 59 -8.74 6.10 4.35
N VAL A 60 -9.03 7.29 3.80
CA VAL A 60 -8.24 7.98 2.76
C VAL A 60 -6.88 8.37 3.33
N LEU A 61 -6.84 9.08 4.45
CA LEU A 61 -5.58 9.50 5.09
C LEU A 61 -4.68 8.31 5.44
N ALA A 62 -5.25 7.23 5.99
CA ALA A 62 -4.51 6.00 6.26
C ALA A 62 -3.96 5.35 4.98
N GLY A 63 -4.73 5.40 3.89
CA GLY A 63 -4.27 4.97 2.57
C GLY A 63 -3.11 5.82 2.06
N CYS A 64 -3.17 7.14 2.23
CA CYS A 64 -2.09 8.06 1.86
C CYS A 64 -0.80 7.77 2.62
N ILE A 65 -0.89 7.54 3.93
CA ILE A 65 0.28 7.19 4.76
C ILE A 65 0.86 5.84 4.33
N ALA A 66 0.02 4.83 4.10
CA ALA A 66 0.49 3.53 3.64
C ALA A 66 1.21 3.64 2.28
N GLU A 67 0.70 4.47 1.38
CA GLU A 67 1.28 4.67 0.05
C GLU A 67 2.55 5.53 0.08
N SER A 68 2.68 6.50 1.00
CA SER A 68 3.95 7.21 1.21
C SER A 68 5.07 6.29 1.71
N HIS A 69 4.73 5.24 2.46
CA HIS A 69 5.69 4.21 2.90
C HIS A 69 5.87 3.06 1.91
N GLY A 70 5.22 3.10 0.73
CA GLY A 70 5.33 2.03 -0.27
C GLY A 70 4.68 0.70 0.16
N VAL A 71 3.80 0.72 1.16
CA VAL A 71 3.16 -0.47 1.75
C VAL A 71 1.90 -0.91 0.98
N THR A 72 1.49 -0.19 -0.08
CA THR A 72 0.22 -0.43 -0.79
C THR A 72 0.34 -1.27 -2.07
N HIS A 73 -0.70 -2.05 -2.36
CA HIS A 73 -0.84 -2.91 -3.55
C HIS A 73 -1.21 -2.16 -4.86
N GLY A 74 -0.92 -0.86 -4.96
CA GLY A 74 -1.28 0.00 -6.09
C GLY A 74 -2.32 1.08 -5.73
N SER A 75 -2.27 2.20 -6.45
CA SER A 75 -3.08 3.41 -6.23
C SER A 75 -4.60 3.18 -6.32
N ALA A 76 -5.04 2.14 -7.02
CA ALA A 76 -6.46 1.82 -7.22
C ALA A 76 -7.26 1.65 -5.91
N GLY A 77 -6.60 1.19 -4.84
CA GLY A 77 -7.22 1.07 -3.52
C GLY A 77 -7.45 2.40 -2.81
N LEU A 78 -6.59 3.40 -3.05
CA LEU A 78 -6.73 4.74 -2.51
C LEU A 78 -7.73 5.55 -3.35
N GLU A 79 -7.68 5.41 -4.67
CA GLU A 79 -8.58 6.06 -5.61
C GLU A 79 -10.05 5.74 -5.31
N SER A 80 -10.40 4.46 -5.17
CA SER A 80 -11.76 4.03 -4.82
C SER A 80 -12.25 4.58 -3.47
N LYS A 81 -11.36 4.70 -2.47
CA LYS A 81 -11.70 5.31 -1.16
C LYS A 81 -11.99 6.80 -1.29
N ILE A 82 -11.20 7.49 -2.11
CA ILE A 82 -11.38 8.92 -2.39
C ILE A 82 -12.70 9.14 -3.13
N GLU A 83 -13.00 8.37 -4.17
CA GLU A 83 -14.27 8.44 -4.90
C GLU A 83 -15.47 8.20 -3.98
N THR A 84 -15.37 7.19 -3.12
CA THR A 84 -16.40 6.89 -2.11
C THR A 84 -16.63 8.11 -1.21
N LEU A 85 -15.56 8.72 -0.69
CA LEU A 85 -15.65 9.91 0.15
C LEU A 85 -16.30 11.09 -0.58
N LEU A 86 -15.91 11.34 -1.82
CA LEU A 86 -16.50 12.39 -2.66
C LEU A 86 -18.01 12.16 -2.86
N GLY A 87 -18.43 10.92 -3.07
CA GLY A 87 -19.85 10.57 -3.15
C GLY A 87 -20.63 10.95 -1.89
N PHE A 88 -20.08 10.72 -0.70
CA PHE A 88 -20.70 11.15 0.55
C PHE A 88 -20.70 12.68 0.72
N ILE A 89 -19.68 13.39 0.23
CA ILE A 89 -19.68 14.86 0.22
C ILE A 89 -20.79 15.38 -0.69
N THR A 90 -21.00 14.76 -1.86
CA THR A 90 -22.12 15.08 -2.75
C THR A 90 -23.47 14.85 -2.07
N VAL A 91 -23.64 13.80 -1.27
CA VAL A 91 -24.87 13.63 -0.45
C VAL A 91 -25.01 14.76 0.56
N ALA A 92 -23.92 15.17 1.23
CA ALA A 92 -23.96 16.26 2.21
C ALA A 92 -24.38 17.60 1.60
N HIS A 93 -24.07 17.83 0.32
CA HIS A 93 -24.54 19.00 -0.43
C HIS A 93 -26.05 19.10 -0.59
N THR A 94 -26.75 17.97 -0.54
CA THR A 94 -28.21 17.92 -0.69
C THR A 94 -28.95 18.22 0.60
N LEU A 95 -28.24 18.30 1.74
CA LEU A 95 -28.83 18.53 3.04
C LEU A 95 -29.12 20.03 3.27
N PRO A 96 -30.34 20.39 3.68
CA PRO A 96 -30.71 21.79 3.94
C PRO A 96 -30.04 22.39 5.18
N GLU A 97 -29.53 21.57 6.10
CA GLU A 97 -28.98 22.00 7.38
C GLU A 97 -27.61 22.66 7.29
N VAL A 98 -26.94 22.59 6.13
CA VAL A 98 -25.58 23.12 5.97
C VAL A 98 -25.47 24.05 4.78
N LYS A 99 -24.77 25.17 4.98
CA LYS A 99 -24.34 26.06 3.92
C LYS A 99 -23.53 25.29 2.87
N GLN A 100 -24.09 25.18 1.67
CA GLN A 100 -23.54 24.38 0.56
C GLN A 100 -22.11 24.80 0.20
N GLU A 101 -21.75 26.06 0.46
CA GLU A 101 -20.41 26.61 0.21
C GLU A 101 -19.32 25.87 1.00
N ASN A 102 -19.62 25.40 2.22
CA ASN A 102 -18.63 24.72 3.07
C ASN A 102 -18.23 23.36 2.50
N PHE A 103 -19.21 22.60 2.00
CA PHE A 103 -18.94 21.32 1.34
C PHE A 103 -18.36 21.53 -0.06
N PHE A 104 -18.68 22.63 -0.74
CA PHE A 104 -18.17 22.92 -2.08
C PHE A 104 -16.66 23.16 -2.04
N VAL A 105 -16.22 23.99 -1.09
CA VAL A 105 -14.79 24.21 -0.86
C VAL A 105 -14.12 22.89 -0.49
N LEU A 106 -14.72 22.09 0.38
CA LEU A 106 -14.16 20.80 0.78
C LEU A 106 -14.00 19.83 -0.41
N GLU A 107 -15.01 19.71 -1.25
CA GLU A 107 -14.99 18.90 -2.46
C GLU A 107 -13.87 19.36 -3.41
N ARG A 108 -13.77 20.68 -3.63
CA ARG A 108 -12.73 21.27 -4.48
C ARG A 108 -11.33 20.95 -3.97
N GLU A 109 -11.09 21.10 -2.66
CA GLU A 109 -9.77 20.84 -2.07
C GLU A 109 -9.41 19.34 -2.10
N TYR A 110 -10.39 18.44 -1.91
CA TYR A 110 -10.16 17.01 -2.10
C TYR A 110 -9.80 16.70 -3.57
N ARG A 111 -10.54 17.22 -4.54
CA ARG A 111 -10.25 17.03 -5.97
C ARG A 111 -8.88 17.58 -6.36
N ALA A 112 -8.49 18.74 -5.84
CA ALA A 112 -7.15 19.30 -6.04
C ALA A 112 -6.06 18.37 -5.49
N SER A 113 -6.24 17.85 -4.28
CA SER A 113 -5.31 16.90 -3.65
C SER A 113 -5.15 15.61 -4.48
N VAL A 114 -6.24 15.12 -5.07
CA VAL A 114 -6.23 13.97 -5.98
C VAL A 114 -5.45 14.25 -7.26
N ALA A 115 -5.70 15.39 -7.89
CA ALA A 115 -5.02 15.77 -9.14
C ALA A 115 -3.51 15.85 -8.94
N GLU A 116 -3.05 16.41 -7.81
CA GLU A 116 -1.64 16.45 -7.47
C GLU A 116 -1.04 15.08 -7.19
N TRP A 117 -1.72 14.25 -6.39
CA TRP A 117 -1.29 12.88 -6.14
C TRP A 117 -1.14 12.08 -7.45
N ALA A 118 -2.12 12.19 -8.36
CA ALA A 118 -2.06 11.54 -9.66
C ALA A 118 -0.89 12.04 -10.53
N ARG A 119 -0.52 13.32 -10.43
CA ARG A 119 0.67 13.87 -11.11
C ARG A 119 1.95 13.27 -10.54
N GLU A 120 2.07 13.21 -9.22
CA GLU A 120 3.23 12.65 -8.55
C GLU A 120 3.43 11.16 -8.89
N LEU A 121 2.35 10.38 -8.94
CA LEU A 121 2.40 8.98 -9.37
C LEU A 121 2.91 8.82 -10.82
N LYS A 122 2.45 9.66 -11.74
CA LYS A 122 2.94 9.67 -13.13
C LYS A 122 4.42 10.05 -13.20
N THR A 123 4.84 11.04 -12.42
CA THR A 123 6.25 11.44 -12.35
C THR A 123 7.13 10.32 -11.81
N ARG A 124 6.70 9.61 -10.76
CA ARG A 124 7.42 8.45 -10.20
C ARG A 124 7.55 7.32 -11.23
N ALA A 125 6.45 6.96 -11.89
CA ALA A 125 6.45 5.94 -12.94
C ALA A 125 7.41 6.30 -14.09
N GLY A 126 7.48 7.57 -14.49
CA GLY A 126 8.42 8.05 -15.50
C GLY A 126 9.89 7.95 -15.08
N ARG A 127 10.22 8.27 -13.82
CA ARG A 127 11.59 8.14 -13.27
C ARG A 127 12.04 6.69 -13.22
N GLU A 128 11.15 5.78 -12.81
CA GLU A 128 11.42 4.34 -12.79
C GLU A 128 11.72 3.82 -14.20
N GLN A 129 10.91 4.18 -15.20
CA GLN A 129 11.11 3.77 -16.60
C GLN A 129 12.43 4.28 -17.21
N GLN A 130 12.86 5.50 -16.83
CA GLN A 130 14.16 6.06 -17.25
C GLN A 130 15.34 5.37 -16.55
N ALA A 131 15.23 5.02 -15.28
CA ALA A 131 16.27 4.28 -14.55
C ALA A 131 16.50 2.87 -15.14
N VAL A 132 15.45 2.20 -15.61
CA VAL A 132 15.58 0.88 -16.27
C VAL A 132 16.24 1.01 -17.66
N HIS A 133 15.99 2.09 -18.39
CA HIS A 133 16.65 2.37 -19.68
C HIS A 133 18.13 2.74 -19.53
N ALA A 134 18.47 3.55 -18.52
CA ALA A 134 19.87 3.94 -18.26
C ALA A 134 20.75 2.75 -17.86
N THR A 135 20.18 1.74 -17.19
CA THR A 135 20.90 0.50 -16.81
C THR A 135 21.25 -0.39 -18.02
N HIS A 136 20.51 -0.27 -19.13
CA HIS A 136 20.77 -1.04 -20.37
C HIS A 136 21.65 -0.30 -21.39
N GLN A 137 22.12 0.92 -21.09
CA GLN A 137 22.97 1.72 -21.99
C GLN A 137 24.34 2.07 -21.37
N ALA A 138 24.87 1.23 -20.48
CA ALA A 138 26.28 1.33 -20.14
C ALA A 138 27.13 0.87 -21.35
N PRO A 139 28.08 1.67 -21.85
CA PRO A 139 28.94 1.26 -22.96
C PRO A 139 29.83 0.10 -22.51
N ALA A 140 29.82 -0.98 -23.29
CA ALA A 140 30.72 -2.10 -23.13
C ALA A 140 32.17 -1.62 -23.34
N ASN A 141 32.88 -1.28 -22.27
CA ASN A 141 34.31 -1.02 -22.35
C ASN A 141 35.02 -2.34 -22.62
N HIS A 142 35.71 -2.36 -23.77
CA HIS A 142 36.60 -3.40 -24.27
C HIS A 142 37.54 -3.94 -23.18
N VAL A 143 37.56 -5.27 -23.01
CA VAL A 143 38.67 -5.99 -22.39
C VAL A 143 39.52 -6.58 -23.54
N PRO A 144 40.86 -6.44 -23.56
CA PRO A 144 41.69 -7.01 -24.62
C PRO A 144 41.72 -8.54 -24.51
N ALA A 145 41.57 -9.21 -25.64
CA ALA A 145 41.63 -10.65 -25.77
C ALA A 145 43.07 -11.17 -25.58
N LEU A 146 43.24 -12.13 -24.67
CA LEU A 146 44.33 -13.11 -24.71
C LEU A 146 43.71 -14.50 -24.60
N ALA A 147 44.05 -15.33 -25.56
CA ALA A 147 43.42 -16.59 -25.90
C ALA A 147 44.01 -17.78 -25.13
N GLU A 148 43.18 -18.84 -25.03
CA GLU A 148 43.51 -20.29 -24.94
C GLU A 148 44.12 -20.81 -23.61
N ASN A 149 43.67 -21.89 -22.96
CA ASN A 149 42.82 -23.05 -23.28
C ASN A 149 42.20 -23.64 -21.97
N PRO A 150 41.20 -24.55 -22.04
CA PRO A 150 40.31 -24.90 -20.92
C PRO A 150 40.74 -26.15 -20.13
N PRO A 151 40.52 -26.18 -18.80
CA PRO A 151 40.25 -27.42 -18.08
C PRO A 151 38.74 -27.67 -18.03
N GLN A 152 38.32 -28.80 -18.59
CA GLN A 152 36.96 -29.32 -18.48
C GLN A 152 36.62 -29.64 -17.02
N GLU A 153 35.57 -29.00 -16.50
CA GLU A 153 34.73 -29.48 -15.40
C GLU A 153 33.26 -29.30 -15.78
N PRO A 154 32.36 -30.18 -15.29
CA PRO A 154 31.22 -30.67 -16.05
C PRO A 154 30.09 -29.63 -16.19
N ALA A 155 29.37 -29.77 -17.29
CA ALA A 155 28.22 -28.99 -17.72
C ALA A 155 27.34 -28.51 -16.56
N ARG A 156 27.34 -27.19 -16.32
CA ARG A 156 26.25 -26.54 -15.58
C ARG A 156 25.06 -26.38 -16.52
N GLU A 157 24.16 -27.34 -16.44
CA GLU A 157 22.78 -27.22 -16.92
C GLU A 157 22.11 -25.93 -16.39
N PRO A 158 21.14 -25.36 -17.12
CA PRO A 158 20.41 -24.18 -16.70
C PRO A 158 19.46 -24.51 -15.54
N ALA A 159 19.91 -24.30 -14.31
CA ALA A 159 19.02 -24.21 -13.14
C ALA A 159 19.20 -22.81 -12.51
N SER A 160 18.14 -22.05 -12.20
CA SER A 160 17.19 -22.51 -11.20
C SER A 160 16.05 -21.51 -10.93
N LYS A 161 15.08 -21.37 -11.84
CA LYS A 161 13.74 -20.90 -11.40
C LYS A 161 13.06 -21.94 -10.48
N GLY A 162 13.46 -23.22 -10.57
CA GLY A 162 12.93 -24.32 -9.77
C GLY A 162 13.45 -24.43 -8.33
N LYS A 163 14.72 -24.08 -8.03
CA LYS A 163 15.25 -24.21 -6.65
C LYS A 163 14.65 -23.19 -5.70
N ALA A 164 14.57 -21.92 -6.11
CA ALA A 164 14.01 -20.86 -5.29
C ALA A 164 12.52 -21.05 -4.97
N ALA A 165 11.74 -21.61 -5.90
CA ALA A 165 10.34 -21.95 -5.66
C ALA A 165 10.20 -23.11 -4.64
N ASN A 166 11.05 -24.13 -4.73
CA ASN A 166 11.05 -25.24 -3.78
C ASN A 166 11.45 -24.83 -2.36
N GLU A 167 12.41 -23.92 -2.22
CA GLU A 167 12.85 -23.41 -0.92
C GLU A 167 11.74 -22.58 -0.23
N ARG A 168 11.01 -21.75 -1.01
CA ARG A 168 9.84 -21.01 -0.49
C ARG A 168 8.69 -21.91 -0.11
N HIS A 169 8.36 -22.91 -0.92
CA HIS A 169 7.34 -23.90 -0.58
C HIS A 169 7.68 -24.64 0.71
N ARG A 170 8.95 -25.00 0.91
CA ARG A 170 9.41 -25.64 2.15
C ARG A 170 9.23 -24.74 3.37
N ALA A 171 9.62 -23.46 3.28
CA ALA A 171 9.46 -22.50 4.37
C ALA A 171 7.98 -22.23 4.72
N ILE A 172 7.08 -22.21 3.72
CA ILE A 172 5.62 -22.12 3.94
C ILE A 172 5.12 -23.32 4.74
N LEU A 173 5.54 -24.54 4.38
CA LEU A 173 5.13 -25.77 5.05
C LEU A 173 5.68 -25.89 6.47
N GLU A 174 6.89 -25.39 6.71
CA GLU A 174 7.50 -25.34 8.04
C GLU A 174 6.74 -24.38 8.96
N ARG A 175 6.34 -23.20 8.45
CA ARG A 175 5.50 -22.27 9.20
C ARG A 175 4.14 -22.86 9.55
N LEU A 176 3.49 -23.55 8.61
CA LEU A 176 2.22 -24.23 8.84
C LEU A 176 2.34 -25.45 9.77
N ALA A 177 3.56 -25.97 9.98
CA ALA A 177 3.82 -27.01 10.98
C ALA A 177 3.88 -26.44 12.41
N GLN A 178 4.46 -25.24 12.56
CA GLN A 178 4.59 -24.55 13.85
C GLN A 178 3.30 -23.84 14.28
N THR A 179 2.47 -23.42 13.32
CA THR A 179 1.21 -22.72 13.59
C THR A 179 0.11 -23.30 12.71
N PRO A 180 -0.93 -23.92 13.27
CA PRO A 180 -1.90 -24.69 12.49
C PRO A 180 -2.87 -23.82 11.67
N ARG A 181 -3.02 -22.54 12.01
CA ARG A 181 -3.90 -21.57 11.32
C ARG A 181 -3.14 -20.29 11.05
N VAL A 182 -2.81 -20.04 9.79
CA VAL A 182 -1.93 -18.93 9.40
C VAL A 182 -2.62 -18.08 8.33
N LYS A 183 -2.58 -16.76 8.49
CA LYS A 183 -3.07 -15.81 7.48
C LYS A 183 -1.96 -15.46 6.50
N VAL A 184 -2.32 -14.95 5.32
CA VAL A 184 -1.33 -14.49 4.32
C VAL A 184 -0.38 -13.44 4.93
N SER A 185 -0.89 -12.61 5.86
CA SER A 185 -0.10 -11.59 6.59
C SER A 185 1.11 -12.16 7.31
N ASP A 186 0.98 -13.35 7.87
CA ASP A 186 1.98 -13.92 8.79
C ASP A 186 3.18 -14.48 8.02
N PHE A 187 3.05 -14.65 6.69
CA PHE A 187 4.15 -15.02 5.81
C PHE A 187 5.00 -13.81 5.38
N TYR A 188 4.49 -12.58 5.53
CA TYR A 188 5.25 -11.36 5.17
C TYR A 188 6.42 -11.12 6.11
N GLU A 189 6.32 -11.56 7.38
CA GLU A 189 7.40 -11.43 8.37
C GLU A 189 8.55 -12.41 8.09
N ILE A 190 8.27 -13.54 7.44
CA ILE A 190 9.23 -14.63 7.20
C ILE A 190 9.98 -14.43 5.89
N PHE A 191 9.30 -13.91 4.87
CA PHE A 191 9.85 -13.71 3.54
C PHE A 191 10.23 -12.24 3.31
N GLN A 192 11.38 -11.83 3.84
CA GLN A 192 11.92 -10.50 3.58
C GLN A 192 12.33 -10.37 2.10
N GLY A 193 11.77 -9.37 1.39
CA GLY A 193 12.10 -9.08 -0.01
C GLY A 193 11.28 -9.84 -1.06
N ILE A 194 10.25 -10.59 -0.67
CA ILE A 194 9.35 -11.28 -1.62
C ILE A 194 8.01 -10.55 -1.70
N SER A 195 7.52 -10.31 -2.92
CA SER A 195 6.22 -9.68 -3.14
C SER A 195 5.08 -10.55 -2.57
N PRO A 196 4.07 -9.95 -1.92
CA PRO A 196 2.87 -10.67 -1.48
C PRO A 196 2.16 -11.47 -2.57
N LYS A 197 2.22 -11.03 -3.84
CA LYS A 197 1.66 -11.79 -4.98
C LYS A 197 2.42 -13.08 -5.24
N THR A 198 3.72 -13.13 -4.97
CA THR A 198 4.54 -14.35 -5.10
C THR A 198 4.16 -15.35 -4.01
N ILE A 199 4.01 -14.89 -2.77
CA ILE A 199 3.55 -15.75 -1.65
C ILE A 199 2.13 -16.26 -1.92
N GLN A 200 1.24 -15.41 -2.43
CA GLN A 200 -0.12 -15.83 -2.82
C GLN A 200 -0.11 -16.88 -3.94
N ARG A 201 0.76 -16.75 -4.93
CA ARG A 201 0.93 -17.74 -6.01
C ARG A 201 1.48 -19.07 -5.47
N ASP A 202 2.51 -19.01 -4.63
CA ASP A 202 3.10 -20.20 -3.98
C ASP A 202 2.06 -20.90 -3.08
N LEU A 203 1.25 -20.14 -2.32
CA LEU A 203 0.14 -20.68 -1.53
C LEU A 203 -0.97 -21.29 -2.41
N GLN A 204 -1.32 -20.64 -3.54
CA GLN A 204 -2.29 -21.19 -4.49
C GLN A 204 -1.77 -22.49 -5.15
N GLU A 205 -0.48 -22.56 -5.45
CA GLU A 205 0.17 -23.75 -5.99
C GLU A 205 0.18 -24.90 -4.98
N LEU A 206 0.39 -24.62 -3.69
CA LEU A 206 0.31 -25.63 -2.63
C LEU A 206 -1.13 -26.09 -2.35
N VAL A 207 -2.12 -25.19 -2.51
CA VAL A 207 -3.55 -25.55 -2.43
C VAL A 207 -3.96 -26.41 -3.61
N SER A 208 -3.54 -26.07 -4.84
CA SER A 208 -3.89 -26.85 -6.04
C SER A 208 -3.23 -28.23 -6.04
N LYS A 209 -2.05 -28.37 -5.40
CA LYS A 209 -1.39 -29.64 -5.14
C LYS A 209 -1.96 -30.40 -3.92
N ASN A 210 -3.03 -29.91 -3.29
CA ASN A 210 -3.66 -30.47 -2.10
C ASN A 210 -2.73 -30.63 -0.87
N VAL A 211 -1.61 -29.92 -0.81
CA VAL A 211 -0.66 -30.00 0.31
C VAL A 211 -1.12 -29.16 1.50
N ILE A 212 -1.88 -28.08 1.24
CA ILE A 212 -2.43 -27.18 2.26
C ILE A 212 -3.91 -26.93 2.00
N LYS A 213 -4.70 -26.76 3.07
CA LYS A 213 -6.12 -26.41 3.00
C LYS A 213 -6.30 -24.90 3.15
N LYS A 214 -7.29 -24.37 2.44
CA LYS A 214 -7.69 -22.97 2.46
C LYS A 214 -9.13 -22.88 2.97
N GLU A 215 -9.36 -22.11 4.04
CA GLU A 215 -10.70 -21.79 4.56
C GLU A 215 -10.94 -20.28 4.56
N GLY A 216 -12.18 -19.87 4.28
CA GLY A 216 -12.60 -18.46 4.30
C GLY A 216 -12.51 -17.76 2.94
N GLU A 217 -13.04 -16.53 2.90
CA GLU A 217 -13.16 -15.71 1.69
C GLU A 217 -12.29 -14.46 1.77
N LYS A 218 -11.61 -14.14 0.65
CA LYS A 218 -10.85 -12.88 0.45
C LYS A 218 -9.87 -12.60 1.59
N ARG A 219 -10.12 -11.56 2.41
CA ARG A 219 -9.19 -11.07 3.44
C ARG A 219 -9.17 -11.91 4.72
N TRP A 220 -10.12 -12.84 4.88
CA TRP A 220 -10.17 -13.76 6.03
C TRP A 220 -9.76 -15.18 5.65
N THR A 221 -9.01 -15.32 4.55
CA THR A 221 -8.47 -16.61 4.14
C THR A 221 -7.44 -17.09 5.16
N ILE A 222 -7.68 -18.27 5.72
CA ILE A 222 -6.79 -18.98 6.63
C ILE A 222 -6.26 -20.21 5.90
N TYR A 223 -4.94 -20.40 5.99
CA TYR A 223 -4.26 -21.57 5.46
C TYR A 223 -3.91 -22.51 6.61
N MET A 224 -4.13 -23.80 6.37
CA MET A 224 -3.88 -24.87 7.33
C MET A 224 -3.14 -26.00 6.62
N ARG A 225 -2.35 -26.77 7.36
CA ARG A 225 -1.70 -27.94 6.79
C ARG A 225 -2.76 -28.94 6.29
N GLY A 226 -2.61 -29.41 5.06
CA GLY A 226 -3.45 -30.47 4.52
C GLY A 226 -3.16 -31.75 5.31
N GLY A 227 -4.17 -32.28 5.99
CA GLY A 227 -4.04 -33.58 6.65
C GLY A 227 -3.94 -34.67 5.60
N ASN A 228 -2.77 -35.29 5.48
CA ASN A 228 -2.69 -36.68 5.03
C ASN A 228 -3.06 -37.56 6.22
N ALA A 229 -4.13 -38.35 6.05
CA ALA A 229 -4.12 -39.72 6.55
C ALA A 229 -3.18 -40.53 5.66
#